data_AF-A0A2T0A9Y7-F1
#
_entry.id   AF-A0A2T0A9Y7-F1
#
_cell.length_a   1.000
_cell.length_b   1.000
_cell.length_c   1.000
_cell.angle_alpha   90.00
_cell.angle_beta   90.00
_cell.angle_gamma   90.00
#
_symmetry.space_group_name_H-M   'P 1'
#
loop_
_entity.id
_entity.type
_entity.pdbx_description
1 polymer ?
#
loop_
_entity_poly.entity_id
_entity_poly.type
_entity_poly.pdbx_seq_one_letter_code
_entity_poly.pdbx_strand_id
1 'polypeptide(L)'
;MAARLTRLPTLTLFTSGPTCSLCEIAKADLAQVQAVQPFHLRVYDIRKQQDDPLEYERTAWRRLYQYDVPVLHFSKDDTIDSLAGRKGAGGRVMKHRIDKEKLARLVKQWTERTDEEEAAESTSRS
;
A
#
# COMPACT_ATOMS: atom_id res chain seq x y z
N MET A 1 -17.89 25.55 -6.71
CA MET A 1 -16.51 25.02 -6.75
C MET A 1 -16.62 23.51 -6.78
N ALA A 2 -16.31 22.86 -7.92
CA ALA A 2 -16.24 21.41 -7.94
C ALA A 2 -15.06 20.99 -7.05
N ALA A 3 -15.33 20.29 -5.95
CA ALA A 3 -14.27 19.72 -5.14
C ALA A 3 -13.49 18.75 -6.03
N ARG A 4 -12.21 19.03 -6.27
CA ARG A 4 -11.31 18.05 -6.90
C ARG A 4 -11.21 16.88 -5.94
N LEU A 5 -11.76 15.73 -6.33
CA LEU A 5 -11.57 14.49 -5.60
C LEU A 5 -10.14 14.02 -5.91
N THR A 6 -9.17 14.44 -5.10
CA THR A 6 -7.79 13.98 -5.26
C THR A 6 -7.73 12.50 -4.96
N ARG A 7 -7.25 11.69 -5.91
CA ARG A 7 -7.13 10.25 -5.68
C ARG A 7 -5.94 9.98 -4.80
N LEU A 8 -6.23 9.39 -3.64
CA LEU A 8 -5.20 9.04 -2.68
C LEU A 8 -4.50 7.74 -3.09
N PRO A 9 -3.17 7.64 -2.91
CA PRO A 9 -2.45 6.41 -3.17
C PRO A 9 -2.89 5.30 -2.21
N THR A 10 -2.86 4.05 -2.66
CA THR A 10 -3.16 2.90 -1.82
C THR A 10 -1.88 2.23 -1.36
N LEU A 11 -1.75 2.04 -0.05
CA LEU A 11 -0.67 1.31 0.59
C LEU A 11 -1.20 0.02 1.21
N THR A 12 -0.45 -1.06 1.03
CA THR A 12 -0.76 -2.37 1.63
C THR A 12 0.36 -2.80 2.56
N LEU A 13 0.04 -3.00 3.84
CA LEU A 13 0.95 -3.53 4.85
C LEU A 13 0.74 -5.04 4.99
N PHE A 14 1.74 -5.82 4.60
CA PHE A 14 1.81 -7.25 4.83
C PHE A 14 2.30 -7.54 6.27
N THR A 15 1.57 -8.38 7.00
CA THR A 15 1.79 -8.69 8.42
C THR A 15 1.70 -10.20 8.69
N SER A 16 2.24 -10.67 9.82
CA SER A 16 2.15 -12.08 10.25
C SER A 16 1.34 -12.24 11.54
N GLY A 17 0.02 -12.24 11.42
CA GLY A 17 -0.88 -12.51 12.54
C GLY A 17 -0.87 -11.45 13.65
N PRO A 18 -1.61 -11.72 14.75
CA PRO A 18 -1.84 -10.77 15.83
C PRO A 18 -0.65 -10.57 16.79
N THR A 19 0.35 -11.46 16.77
CA THR A 19 1.49 -11.44 17.70
C THR A 19 2.75 -10.80 17.12
N CYS A 20 2.66 -10.15 15.96
CA CYS A 20 3.81 -9.51 15.30
C CYS A 20 4.08 -8.11 15.89
N SER A 21 5.01 -8.00 16.83
CA SER A 21 5.37 -6.72 17.47
C SER A 21 5.86 -5.66 16.48
N LEU A 22 6.70 -6.05 15.50
CA LEU A 22 7.16 -5.13 14.44
C LEU A 22 6.00 -4.62 13.57
N CYS A 23 4.96 -5.44 13.36
CA CYS A 23 3.79 -5.05 12.59
C CYS A 23 2.97 -3.98 13.31
N GLU A 24 2.84 -4.06 14.64
CA GLU A 24 2.15 -3.02 15.43
C GLU A 24 2.91 -1.69 15.40
N ILE A 25 4.24 -1.73 15.50
CA ILE A 25 5.09 -0.54 15.34
C ILE A 25 4.88 0.08 13.95
N ALA A 26 4.92 -0.74 12.89
CA ALA A 26 4.69 -0.26 11.53
C ALA A 26 3.30 0.36 11.34
N LYS A 27 2.24 -0.23 11.93
CA LYS A 27 0.89 0.35 11.91
C LYS A 27 0.85 1.72 12.60
N ALA A 28 1.49 1.85 13.76
CA ALA A 28 1.55 3.12 14.49
C ALA A 28 2.34 4.19 13.73
N ASP A 29 3.45 3.82 13.08
CA ASP A 29 4.22 4.73 12.24
C ASP A 29 3.43 5.16 10.99
N LEU A 30 2.71 4.23 10.35
CA LEU A 30 1.83 4.54 9.23
C LEU A 30 0.72 5.51 9.63
N ALA A 31 0.09 5.33 10.79
CA ALA A 31 -0.94 6.24 11.30
C ALA A 31 -0.39 7.67 11.49
N GLN A 32 0.84 7.81 12.00
CA GLN A 32 1.50 9.11 12.11
C GLN A 32 1.74 9.77 10.74
N VAL A 33 2.17 9.00 9.74
CA VAL A 33 2.36 9.52 8.39
C VAL A 33 1.02 9.89 7.75
N GLN A 34 -0.01 9.06 7.93
CA GLN A 34 -1.35 9.26 7.38
C GLN A 34 -2.01 10.56 7.89
N ALA A 35 -1.68 10.98 9.11
CA ALA A 35 -2.13 12.24 9.68
C ALA A 35 -1.55 13.48 8.97
N VAL A 36 -0.38 13.35 8.33
CA VAL A 36 0.30 14.45 7.62
C VAL A 36 0.09 14.36 6.10
N GLN A 37 0.09 13.14 5.56
CA GLN A 37 -0.08 12.86 4.14
C GLN A 37 -1.15 11.76 3.99
N PRO A 38 -2.36 12.09 3.52
CA PRO A 38 -3.44 11.13 3.45
C PRO A 38 -3.18 10.06 2.38
N PHE A 39 -3.50 8.80 2.69
CA PHE A 39 -3.45 7.66 1.79
C PHE A 39 -4.47 6.60 2.23
N HIS A 40 -4.81 5.65 1.35
CA HIS A 40 -5.59 4.48 1.73
C HIS A 40 -4.67 3.40 2.31
N LEU A 41 -5.02 2.86 3.48
CA LEU A 41 -4.25 1.78 4.11
C LEU A 41 -5.03 0.47 4.11
N ARG A 42 -4.44 -0.57 3.52
CA ARG A 42 -4.91 -1.95 3.60
C ARG A 42 -3.94 -2.76 4.44
N VAL A 43 -4.46 -3.63 5.29
CA VAL A 43 -3.65 -4.57 6.08
C VAL A 43 -3.93 -5.98 5.61
N TYR A 44 -2.87 -6.71 5.25
CA TYR A 44 -2.96 -8.07 4.74
C TYR A 44 -2.16 -9.03 5.61
N ASP A 45 -2.85 -9.92 6.32
CA ASP A 45 -2.22 -10.91 7.19
C ASP A 45 -1.85 -12.18 6.41
N ILE A 46 -0.58 -12.38 6.09
CA ILE A 46 -0.12 -13.53 5.30
C ILE A 46 -0.31 -14.88 5.99
N ARG A 47 -0.75 -14.93 7.25
CA ARG A 47 -1.02 -16.17 8.01
C ARG A 47 -2.48 -16.43 8.32
N LYS A 48 -3.42 -15.59 7.85
CA LYS A 48 -4.86 -15.83 8.05
C LYS A 48 -5.28 -17.18 7.44
N GLN A 49 -5.85 -18.08 8.25
CA GLN A 49 -6.13 -19.48 7.83
C GLN A 49 -7.62 -19.82 7.62
N GLN A 50 -8.55 -18.93 7.97
CA GLN A 50 -9.97 -19.30 8.08
C GLN A 50 -10.73 -18.93 6.80
N ASP A 51 -11.24 -19.95 6.09
CA ASP A 51 -12.10 -19.88 4.89
C ASP A 51 -11.74 -18.74 3.93
N ASP A 52 -10.46 -18.65 3.59
CA ASP A 52 -9.95 -17.53 2.82
C ASP A 52 -10.11 -17.78 1.31
N PRO A 53 -10.95 -17.02 0.60
CA PRO A 53 -11.06 -17.12 -0.86
C PRO A 53 -9.74 -16.77 -1.58
N LEU A 54 -8.76 -16.21 -0.87
CA LEU A 54 -7.46 -15.80 -1.39
C LEU A 54 -6.30 -16.73 -0.96
N GLU A 55 -6.55 -17.96 -0.47
CA GLU A 55 -5.49 -18.83 0.10
C GLU A 55 -4.34 -19.11 -0.90
N TYR A 56 -4.62 -19.21 -2.19
CA TYR A 56 -3.57 -19.39 -3.21
C TYR A 56 -2.61 -18.19 -3.25
N GLU A 57 -3.15 -16.97 -3.31
CA GLU A 57 -2.37 -15.74 -3.28
C GLU A 57 -1.67 -15.57 -1.94
N ARG A 58 -2.37 -15.88 -0.83
CA ARG A 58 -1.80 -15.80 0.52
C ARG A 58 -0.61 -16.74 0.67
N THR A 59 -0.69 -17.95 0.10
CA THR A 59 0.43 -18.90 0.10
C THR A 59 1.65 -18.33 -0.64
N ALA A 60 1.45 -17.65 -1.77
CA ALA A 60 2.53 -17.00 -2.50
C ALA A 60 3.18 -15.88 -1.65
N TRP A 61 2.36 -15.00 -1.06
CA TRP A 61 2.85 -13.92 -0.20
C TRP A 61 3.52 -14.43 1.07
N ARG A 62 3.00 -15.50 1.67
CA ARG A 62 3.58 -16.18 2.83
C ARG A 62 4.98 -16.69 2.50
N ARG A 63 5.15 -17.39 1.37
CA ARG A 63 6.47 -17.86 0.92
C ARG A 63 7.46 -16.72 0.72
N LEU A 64 7.00 -15.56 0.24
CA LEU A 64 7.84 -14.40 -0.01
C LEU A 64 8.22 -13.64 1.27
N TYR A 65 7.29 -13.47 2.22
CA TYR A 65 7.45 -12.49 3.31
C TYR A 65 7.42 -13.06 4.72
N GLN A 66 7.25 -14.37 4.92
CA GLN A 66 7.15 -14.97 6.26
C GLN A 66 8.27 -14.58 7.24
N TYR A 67 9.44 -14.17 6.74
CA TYR A 67 10.59 -13.71 7.52
C TYR A 67 10.94 -12.23 7.35
N ASP A 68 10.29 -11.51 6.42
CA ASP A 68 10.59 -10.10 6.10
C ASP A 68 9.50 -9.12 6.56
N VAL A 69 8.36 -9.62 7.07
CA VAL A 69 7.28 -8.78 7.59
C VAL A 69 7.74 -7.92 8.79
N PRO A 70 7.23 -6.68 8.94
CA PRO A 70 6.25 -6.02 8.07
C PRO A 70 6.84 -5.58 6.73
N VAL A 71 6.07 -5.75 5.66
CA VAL A 71 6.44 -5.27 4.30
C VAL A 71 5.35 -4.33 3.80
N LEU A 72 5.75 -3.15 3.32
CA LEU A 72 4.84 -2.13 2.79
C LEU A 72 4.92 -2.09 1.28
N HIS A 73 3.77 -2.16 0.62
CA HIS A 73 3.62 -2.00 -0.82
C HIS A 73 2.83 -0.73 -1.14
N PHE A 74 3.11 -0.15 -2.30
CA PHE A 74 2.30 0.86 -2.95
C PHE A 74 1.57 0.25 -4.14
N SER A 75 0.33 0.65 -4.35
CA SER A 75 -0.50 0.22 -5.47
C SER A 75 -1.17 1.45 -6.07
N LYS A 76 -1.10 1.56 -7.40
CA LYS A 76 -1.76 2.62 -8.17
C LYS A 76 -3.27 2.35 -8.26
N ASP A 77 -3.64 1.08 -8.30
CA ASP A 77 -5.02 0.61 -8.34
C ASP A 77 -5.20 -0.63 -7.44
N ASP A 78 -6.43 -1.10 -7.30
CA ASP A 78 -6.77 -2.26 -6.47
C ASP A 78 -6.48 -3.64 -7.11
N THR A 79 -5.76 -3.67 -8.24
CA THR A 79 -5.44 -4.94 -8.90
C THR A 79 -4.25 -5.65 -8.25
N ILE A 80 -4.26 -6.98 -8.34
CA ILE A 80 -3.13 -7.81 -7.88
C ILE A 80 -1.85 -7.54 -8.68
N ASP A 81 -1.96 -7.14 -9.95
CA ASP A 81 -0.82 -6.75 -10.78
C ASP A 81 -0.13 -5.53 -10.18
N SER A 82 -0.90 -4.50 -9.82
CA SER A 82 -0.35 -3.29 -9.22
C SER A 82 0.25 -3.57 -7.83
N LEU A 83 -0.45 -4.34 -7.00
CA LEU A 83 0.06 -4.73 -5.68
C LEU A 83 1.38 -5.51 -5.78
N ALA A 84 1.50 -6.40 -6.76
CA ALA A 84 2.72 -7.15 -7.01
C ALA A 84 3.81 -6.34 -7.73
N GLY A 85 3.55 -5.10 -8.13
CA GLY A 85 4.47 -4.27 -8.91
C GLY A 85 4.68 -4.79 -10.34
N ARG A 86 3.76 -5.64 -10.84
CA ARG A 86 3.79 -6.07 -12.24
C ARG A 86 3.44 -4.88 -13.14
N LYS A 87 4.03 -4.86 -14.35
CA LYS A 87 3.85 -3.78 -15.35
C LYS A 87 4.27 -2.38 -14.84
N GLY A 88 5.12 -2.31 -13.82
CA GLY A 88 5.64 -1.05 -13.29
C GLY A 88 4.64 -0.23 -12.45
N ALA A 89 3.46 -0.78 -12.18
CA ALA A 89 2.40 -0.08 -11.45
C ALA A 89 2.51 -0.35 -9.93
N GLY A 90 3.51 0.18 -9.24
CA GLY A 90 3.63 0.04 -7.77
C GLY A 90 4.62 -1.04 -7.30
N GLY A 91 4.30 -1.74 -6.22
CA GLY A 91 5.13 -2.79 -5.62
C GLY A 91 5.74 -2.43 -4.26
N ARG A 92 6.77 -3.20 -3.86
CA ARG A 92 7.40 -3.11 -2.53
C ARG A 92 8.14 -1.79 -2.32
N VAL A 93 7.82 -1.10 -1.22
CA VAL A 93 8.39 0.20 -0.85
C VAL A 93 9.37 0.07 0.32
N MET A 94 8.96 -0.60 1.41
CA MET A 94 9.73 -0.72 2.64
C MET A 94 9.56 -2.11 3.27
N LYS A 95 10.53 -2.53 4.09
CA LYS A 95 10.46 -3.75 4.91
C LYS A 95 11.07 -3.51 6.29
N HIS A 96 10.62 -4.29 7.29
CA HIS A 96 11.05 -4.29 8.70
C HIS A 96 10.78 -3.01 9.50
N ARG A 97 11.04 -1.83 8.92
CA ARG A 97 10.84 -0.51 9.54
C ARG A 97 10.26 0.47 8.54
N ILE A 98 9.45 1.39 9.07
CA ILE A 98 8.87 2.49 8.30
C ILE A 98 9.70 3.74 8.54
N ASP A 99 10.35 4.23 7.50
CA ASP A 99 10.95 5.57 7.50
C ASP A 99 9.83 6.58 7.23
N LYS A 100 9.36 7.24 8.29
CA LYS A 100 8.20 8.14 8.24
C LYS A 100 8.42 9.33 7.31
N GLU A 101 9.60 9.93 7.36
CA GLU A 101 9.92 11.11 6.55
C GLU A 101 10.02 10.75 5.08
N LYS A 102 10.71 9.64 4.76
CA LYS A 102 10.79 9.14 3.40
C LYS A 102 9.41 8.74 2.88
N LEU A 103 8.59 8.07 3.69
CA LEU A 103 7.26 7.66 3.30
C LEU A 103 6.36 8.85 3.02
N ALA A 104 6.37 9.89 3.87
CA ALA A 104 5.60 11.10 3.66
C ALA A 104 5.94 11.77 2.31
N ARG A 105 7.24 11.85 1.97
CA ARG A 105 7.67 12.37 0.66
C ARG A 105 7.17 11.54 -0.50
N LEU A 106 7.23 10.21 -0.40
CA LEU A 106 6.76 9.31 -1.44
C LEU A 106 5.24 9.38 -1.64
N VAL A 107 4.47 9.41 -0.55
CA VAL A 107 3.00 9.56 -0.61
C VAL A 107 2.62 10.86 -1.29
N LYS A 108 3.29 11.96 -0.95
CA LYS A 108 3.06 13.25 -1.61
C LYS A 108 3.29 13.15 -3.12
N GLN A 109 4.44 12.61 -3.54
CA GLN A 109 4.78 12.44 -4.96
C GLN A 109 3.77 11.54 -5.70
N TRP A 110 3.30 10.47 -5.07
CA TRP A 110 2.31 9.60 -5.68
C TRP A 110 0.95 10.26 -5.80
N THR A 111 0.53 11.03 -4.79
CA THR A 111 -0.73 11.80 -4.83
C THR A 111 -0.70 12.81 -5.98
N GLU A 112 0.39 13.58 -6.08
CA GLU A 112 0.58 14.56 -7.17
C GLU A 112 0.55 13.88 -8.55
N ARG A 113 1.26 12.76 -8.72
CA ARG A 113 1.27 12.02 -9.99
C ARG A 113 -0.10 11.44 -10.35
N THR A 114 -0.84 10.91 -9.38
CA THR A 114 -2.17 10.33 -9.63
C THR A 114 -3.17 11.42 -10.02
N ASP A 115 -3.08 12.61 -9.43
CA ASP A 115 -3.88 13.77 -9.83
C ASP A 115 -3.55 14.24 -11.26
N GLU A 116 -2.27 14.23 -11.66
CA GLU A 116 -1.84 14.58 -13.03
C GLU A 116 -2.32 13.59 -14.09
N GLU A 117 -2.21 12.28 -13.80
CA GLU A 117 -2.67 11.22 -14.71
C GLU A 117 -4.18 11.30 -14.95
N GLU A 118 -4.97 11.62 -13.93
CA GLU A 118 -6.42 11.83 -14.11
C GLU A 118 -6.74 13.11 -14.90
N ALA A 119 -5.99 14.20 -14.70
CA ALA A 119 -6.17 15.42 -15.48
C ALA A 119 -5.90 15.18 -16.97
N ALA A 120 -4.88 14.36 -17.28
CA ALA A 120 -4.57 13.94 -18.65
C ALA A 120 -5.67 13.03 -19.25
N GLU A 121 -6.17 12.06 -18.48
CA GLU A 121 -7.18 11.11 -18.97
C GLU A 121 -8.56 11.76 -19.15
N SER A 122 -8.96 12.69 -18.27
CA SER A 122 -10.20 13.47 -18.39
C SER A 122 -10.19 14.46 -19.57
N THR A 123 -9.02 15.00 -19.92
CA THR A 123 -8.84 15.83 -21.13
C THR A 123 -8.93 15.00 -22.41
N SER A 124 -8.55 13.72 -22.38
CA SER A 124 -8.58 12.83 -23.56
C SER A 124 -9.95 12.21 -23.86
N ARG A 125 -10.86 12.20 -22.88
CA ARG A 125 -12.24 11.67 -23.03
C ARG A 125 -13.29 12.75 -23.34
N SER A 126 -12.87 14.01 -23.49
CA SER A 126 -13.75 15.16 -23.81
C SER A 126 -13.64 15.57 -25.27
#